data_AF-A0A9P8XR92-F1
#
_entry.id   AF-A0A9P8XR92-F1
#
_cell.length_a   1.000
_cell.length_b   1.000
_cell.length_c   1.000
_cell.angle_alpha   90.00
_cell.angle_beta   90.00
_cell.angle_gamma   90.00
#
_symmetry.space_group_name_H-M   'P 1'
#
loop_
_entity.id
_entity.type
_entity.pdbx_description
1 polymer ?
#
loop_
_entity_poly.entity_id
_entity_poly.type
_entity_poly.pdbx_seq_one_letter_code
_entity_poly.pdbx_strand_id
1 'polypeptide(L)'
;HWSQILIPGELKSNPSADKAPKEWLDLGTYGREVLAAQDTRRFILGFAICGSLMRMWEFDRLGGVASEQFDINEDGLQFVFTILGFLWMSEEELGFD
;
A
#
# COMPACT_ATOMS: atom_id res chain seq x y z
N HIS A 1 -6.72 -10.06 -13.62
CA HIS A 1 -5.39 -10.09 -12.96
C HIS A 1 -5.41 -9.53 -11.53
N TRP A 2 -6.40 -8.74 -11.11
CA TRP A 2 -6.50 -8.22 -9.73
C TRP A 2 -6.75 -9.26 -8.63
N SER A 3 -7.38 -10.39 -8.95
CA SER A 3 -7.69 -11.45 -7.98
C SER A 3 -6.48 -12.12 -7.33
N GLN A 4 -5.29 -11.96 -7.89
CA GLN A 4 -4.04 -12.54 -7.36
C GLN A 4 -3.16 -11.51 -6.64
N ILE A 5 -3.57 -10.25 -6.58
CA ILE A 5 -2.78 -9.19 -5.93
C ILE A 5 -2.97 -9.27 -4.42
N LEU A 6 -1.86 -9.42 -3.70
CA LEU A 6 -1.84 -9.37 -2.24
C LEU A 6 -1.63 -7.94 -1.76
N ILE A 7 -0.61 -7.25 -2.24
CA ILE A 7 -0.23 -5.91 -1.77
C ILE A 7 0.12 -5.05 -3.00
N PRO A 8 -0.70 -4.06 -3.39
CA PRO A 8 -0.35 -3.12 -4.43
C PRO A 8 0.73 -2.13 -3.96
N GLY A 9 1.64 -1.81 -4.86
CA GLY A 9 2.68 -0.80 -4.66
C GLY A 9 2.69 0.21 -5.81
N GLU A 10 2.90 1.49 -5.50
CA GLU A 10 3.11 2.55 -6.49
C GLU A 10 4.54 3.09 -6.36
N LEU A 11 5.24 3.25 -7.50
CA LEU A 11 6.59 3.80 -7.54
C LEU A 11 6.65 5.02 -8.44
N LYS A 12 7.02 6.16 -7.88
CA LYS A 12 7.24 7.41 -8.61
C LYS A 12 8.63 7.95 -8.28
N SER A 13 9.29 8.58 -9.25
CA SER A 13 10.59 9.21 -9.04
C SER A 13 10.53 10.57 -8.34
N ASN A 14 9.35 11.21 -8.30
CA ASN A 14 9.16 12.56 -7.79
C ASN A 14 8.66 12.53 -6.33
N PRO A 15 9.40 13.06 -5.34
CA PRO A 15 8.97 13.10 -3.93
C PRO A 15 7.68 13.89 -3.69
N SER A 16 7.43 14.95 -4.48
CA SER A 16 6.22 15.76 -4.31
C SER A 16 4.92 15.01 -4.67
N ALA A 17 5.05 13.87 -5.35
CA ALA A 17 3.94 13.01 -5.71
C ALA A 17 3.27 12.37 -4.47
N ASP A 18 3.97 12.19 -3.35
CA ASP A 18 3.38 11.65 -2.11
C ASP A 18 2.24 12.53 -1.56
N LYS A 19 2.27 13.84 -1.81
CA LYS A 19 1.27 14.79 -1.30
C LYS A 19 0.22 15.16 -2.34
N ALA A 20 0.37 14.66 -3.55
CA ALA A 20 -0.49 15.08 -4.64
C ALA A 20 -1.77 14.21 -4.64
N PRO A 21 -2.97 14.85 -4.70
CA PRO A 21 -4.23 14.12 -4.60
C PRO A 21 -4.41 13.05 -5.68
N LYS A 22 -3.76 13.22 -6.83
CA LYS A 22 -3.86 12.29 -7.96
C LYS A 22 -3.22 10.94 -7.63
N GLU A 23 -2.18 10.92 -6.83
CA GLU A 23 -1.41 9.74 -6.46
C GLU A 23 -2.15 8.91 -5.41
N TRP A 24 -2.85 9.58 -4.48
CA TRP A 24 -3.76 8.91 -3.56
C TRP A 24 -4.94 8.28 -4.32
N LEU A 25 -5.39 8.93 -5.40
CA LEU A 25 -6.46 8.39 -6.27
C LEU A 25 -6.00 7.16 -7.06
N ASP A 26 -4.73 7.10 -7.50
CA ASP A 26 -4.18 5.93 -8.19
C ASP A 26 -4.16 4.71 -7.25
N LEU A 27 -3.62 4.85 -6.04
CA LEU A 27 -3.54 3.76 -5.07
C LEU A 27 -4.93 3.32 -4.56
N GLY A 28 -5.83 4.28 -4.32
CA GLY A 28 -7.23 3.99 -3.98
C GLY A 28 -7.99 3.29 -5.10
N THR A 29 -7.66 3.59 -6.36
CA THR A 29 -8.19 2.85 -7.52
C THR A 29 -7.73 1.40 -7.47
N TYR A 30 -6.45 1.12 -7.23
CA TYR A 30 -5.97 -0.26 -7.09
C TYR A 30 -6.65 -0.99 -5.94
N GLY A 31 -6.78 -0.35 -4.78
CA GLY A 31 -7.50 -0.92 -3.64
C GLY A 31 -8.94 -1.32 -4.00
N ARG A 32 -9.66 -0.44 -4.70
CA ARG A 32 -11.01 -0.72 -5.19
C ARG A 32 -11.05 -1.91 -6.15
N GLU A 33 -10.15 -1.95 -7.13
CA GLU A 33 -10.12 -3.05 -8.12
C GLU A 33 -9.79 -4.40 -7.48
N VAL A 34 -8.90 -4.42 -6.47
CA VAL A 34 -8.57 -5.65 -5.74
C VAL A 34 -9.75 -6.10 -4.87
N LEU A 35 -10.34 -5.20 -4.07
CA LEU A 35 -11.50 -5.54 -3.23
C LEU A 35 -12.72 -5.98 -4.07
N ALA A 36 -12.88 -5.45 -5.28
CA ALA A 36 -13.91 -5.91 -6.22
C ALA A 36 -13.63 -7.32 -6.78
N ALA A 37 -12.36 -7.69 -6.93
CA ALA A 37 -11.93 -9.00 -7.43
C ALA A 37 -11.74 -10.06 -6.33
N GLN A 38 -11.68 -9.65 -5.06
CA GLN A 38 -11.50 -10.47 -3.86
C GLN A 38 -12.61 -10.11 -2.86
N ASP A 39 -13.80 -10.63 -3.12
CA ASP A 39 -15.07 -10.22 -2.49
C ASP A 39 -15.14 -10.46 -0.97
N THR A 40 -14.44 -11.46 -0.44
CA THR A 40 -14.37 -11.74 1.00
C THR A 40 -13.28 -10.95 1.74
N ARG A 41 -12.40 -10.24 1.03
CA ARG A 41 -11.30 -9.52 1.67
C ARG A 41 -11.84 -8.31 2.44
N ARG A 42 -11.46 -8.15 3.70
CA ARG A 42 -11.90 -7.09 4.63
C ARG A 42 -11.22 -5.75 4.35
N PHE A 43 -9.91 -5.79 4.18
CA PHE A 43 -9.06 -4.63 3.88
C PHE A 43 -7.88 -5.05 3.00
N ILE A 44 -7.20 -4.08 2.41
CA ILE A 44 -5.98 -4.28 1.65
C ILE A 44 -4.90 -3.31 2.08
N LEU A 45 -3.71 -3.85 2.36
CA LEU A 45 -2.51 -3.08 2.59
C LEU A 45 -1.84 -2.74 1.26
N GLY A 46 -1.28 -1.54 1.17
CA GLY A 46 -0.49 -1.10 0.03
C GLY A 46 0.58 -0.11 0.45
N PHE A 47 1.42 0.29 -0.49
CA PHE A 47 2.43 1.30 -0.24
C PHE A 47 2.68 2.18 -1.47
N ALA A 48 3.20 3.37 -1.24
CA ALA A 48 3.73 4.23 -2.28
C ALA A 48 5.18 4.60 -1.93
N ILE A 49 6.05 4.58 -2.93
CA ILE A 49 7.42 5.11 -2.85
C ILE A 49 7.52 6.25 -3.86
N CYS A 50 7.67 7.48 -3.34
CA CYS A 50 7.80 8.70 -4.13
C CYS A 50 9.20 9.30 -3.90
N GLY A 51 10.09 9.13 -4.87
CA GLY A 51 11.52 9.34 -4.65
C GLY A 51 12.04 8.37 -3.59
N SER A 52 12.54 8.89 -2.46
CA SER A 52 12.95 8.10 -1.30
C SER A 52 11.88 7.98 -0.22
N LEU A 53 10.75 8.69 -0.36
CA LEU A 53 9.72 8.72 0.67
C LEU A 53 8.76 7.54 0.49
N MET A 54 8.65 6.71 1.53
CA MET A 54 7.70 5.60 1.58
C MET A 54 6.53 5.93 2.50
N ARG A 55 5.31 5.58 2.07
CA ARG A 55 4.08 5.66 2.86
C ARG A 55 3.23 4.42 2.68
N MET A 56 2.61 3.97 3.76
CA MET A 56 1.85 2.73 3.86
C MET A 56 0.40 3.11 3.93
N TRP A 57 -0.42 2.28 3.32
CA TRP A 57 -1.84 2.51 3.19
C TRP A 57 -2.60 1.27 3.58
N GLU A 58 -3.71 1.47 4.26
CA GLU A 58 -4.74 0.47 4.44
C GLU A 58 -6.01 1.00 3.80
N PHE A 59 -6.59 0.21 2.91
CA PHE A 59 -7.87 0.53 2.28
C PHE A 59 -8.91 -0.51 2.67
N ASP A 60 -10.10 -0.04 3.02
CA ASP A 60 -11.29 -0.85 3.15
C ASP A 60 -12.34 -0.40 2.13
N ARG A 61 -13.59 -0.84 2.29
CA ARG A 61 -14.69 -0.44 1.40
C ARG A 61 -15.18 0.99 1.62
N LEU A 62 -14.76 1.66 2.70
CA LEU A 62 -15.18 3.01 3.07
C LEU A 62 -14.13 4.07 2.71
N GLY A 63 -12.86 3.69 2.62
CA GLY A 63 -11.80 4.62 2.23
C GLY A 63 -10.41 4.06 2.48
N GLY A 64 -9.44 4.97 2.58
CA GLY A 64 -8.05 4.65 2.88
C GLY A 64 -7.52 5.49 4.04
N VAL A 65 -6.74 4.85 4.91
CA VAL A 65 -5.92 5.52 5.93
C VAL A 65 -4.45 5.32 5.58
N ALA A 66 -3.63 6.32 5.85
CA ALA A 66 -2.21 6.29 5.56
C ALA A 66 -1.38 6.45 6.83
N SER A 67 -0.23 5.78 6.87
CA SER A 67 0.80 6.00 7.90
C SER A 67 1.45 7.37 7.73
N GLU A 68 2.31 7.75 8.69
CA GLU A 68 3.33 8.77 8.43
C GLU A 68 4.30 8.29 7.33
N GLN A 69 4.90 9.24 6.62
CA GLN A 69 5.95 8.96 5.64
C GLN A 69 7.32 8.82 6.32
N PHE A 70 8.21 8.01 5.76
CA PHE A 70 9.61 7.95 6.16
C PHE A 70 10.53 7.90 4.93
N ASP A 71 11.78 8.33 5.08
CA ASP A 71 12.78 8.24 4.01
C ASP A 71 13.52 6.91 4.08
N ILE A 72 13.45 6.09 3.02
CA ILE A 72 14.04 4.75 2.99
C ILE A 72 15.58 4.76 2.97
N ASN A 73 16.20 5.88 2.59
CA ASN A 73 17.66 6.01 2.62
C ASN A 73 18.16 6.44 4.00
N GLU A 74 17.32 7.15 4.77
CA GLU A 74 17.63 7.51 6.17
C GLU A 74 17.25 6.38 7.14
N ASP A 75 16.10 5.73 6.93
CA ASP A 75 15.61 4.59 7.72
C ASP A 75 15.45 3.32 6.86
N GLY A 76 16.58 2.82 6.36
CA GLY A 76 16.62 1.59 5.57
C GLY A 76 16.20 0.34 6.36
N LEU A 77 16.33 0.34 7.70
CA LEU A 77 15.87 -0.77 8.53
C LEU A 77 14.35 -0.86 8.54
N GLN A 78 13.65 0.27 8.72
CA GLN A 78 12.19 0.30 8.64
C GLN A 78 11.70 -0.13 7.25
N PHE A 79 12.39 0.28 6.17
CA PHE A 79 12.07 -0.19 4.81
C PHE A 79 12.17 -1.71 4.71
N VAL A 80 13.31 -2.30 5.10
CA VAL A 80 13.52 -3.75 5.06
C VAL A 80 12.49 -4.48 5.91
N PHE A 81 12.24 -4.03 7.15
CA PHE A 81 11.23 -4.63 8.00
C PHE A 81 9.81 -4.56 7.43
N THR A 82 9.47 -3.47 6.74
CA THR A 82 8.15 -3.32 6.10
C THR A 82 7.97 -4.36 4.98
N ILE A 83 8.96 -4.50 4.08
CA ILE A 83 8.92 -5.48 2.99
C ILE A 83 8.90 -6.92 3.53
N LEU A 84 9.70 -7.17 4.56
CA LEU A 84 9.73 -8.45 5.24
C LEU A 84 8.40 -8.76 5.93
N GLY A 85 7.77 -7.78 6.58
CA GLY A 85 6.44 -7.90 7.15
C GLY A 85 5.43 -8.35 6.11
N PHE A 86 5.38 -7.66 4.96
CA PHE A 86 4.53 -8.04 3.83
C PHE A 86 4.76 -9.47 3.32
N LEU A 87 5.99 -9.95 3.33
CA LEU A 87 6.34 -11.31 2.89
C LEU A 87 5.88 -12.38 3.89
N TRP A 88 5.81 -12.06 5.18
CA TRP A 88 5.50 -13.00 6.25
C TRP A 88 4.08 -12.93 6.79
N MET A 89 3.28 -11.94 6.38
CA MET A 89 1.89 -11.84 6.78
C MET A 89 1.09 -13.08 6.37
N SER A 90 0.30 -13.57 7.32
CA SER A 90 -0.76 -14.55 7.09
C SER A 90 -1.88 -13.98 6.21
N GLU A 91 -2.76 -14.85 5.72
CA GLU A 91 -3.95 -14.42 4.97
C GLU A 91 -4.83 -13.48 5.81
N GLU A 92 -5.00 -13.76 7.10
CA GLU A 92 -5.76 -12.92 8.02
C GLU A 92 -5.15 -11.52 8.19
N GLU A 93 -3.82 -11.43 8.29
CA GLU A 93 -3.09 -10.15 8.37
C GLU A 93 -3.08 -9.39 7.04
N LEU A 94 -3.21 -10.10 5.91
CA LEU A 94 -3.46 -9.52 4.60
C LEU A 94 -4.93 -9.11 4.42
N GLY A 95 -5.79 -9.35 5.41
CA GLY A 95 -7.19 -8.94 5.41
C GLY A 95 -8.14 -9.93 4.76
N PHE A 96 -7.71 -11.17 4.47
CA PHE A 96 -8.64 -12.24 4.10
C PHE A 96 -9.44 -12.72 5.33
N ASP A 97 -10.54 -13.43 5.04
CA ASP A 97 -11.44 -14.06 6.02
C ASP A 97 -11.18 -15.56 6.13
#